data_AF-A0A348W9X4-F1
#
_entry.id   AF-A0A348W9X4-F1
#
_cell.length_a   1.000
_cell.length_b   1.000
_cell.length_c   1.000
_cell.angle_alpha   90.00
_cell.angle_beta   90.00
_cell.angle_gamma   90.00
#
_symmetry.space_group_name_H-M   'P 1'
#
loop_
_entity.id
_entity.type
_entity.pdbx_description
1 polymer ?
#
loop_
_entity_poly.entity_id
_entity_poly.type
_entity_poly.pdbx_seq_one_letter_code
_entity_poly.pdbx_strand_id
1 'polypeptide(L)'
;MTLLSQDDIALPVGLPAFLDAMIDVVVVIDDAGRVQHVNAAWRRFCAENGGDTESQYIGTNYFEICQSGITASDAAAGAVARGVRETLQSGTPYRSEYPCHAPGKKRWFELYSFRLMGEDGQPYAVIQHRDITTRYVSQSDAREAIRDAEILSALVASSRDAILSHDLAGRILTWNNAAHELFGLVAEEVIGQSVQMLYPEEWEQSMGRYRDDVLSGELTDFEAEMRGRDGRRLDLWVTASPIRGQDGDVVAISNILRDVTEMRAEEEAREAEAREVIHRAKNMLTVVNAIHRQTARKAASLAEFADIFGARLQSLVTSTDVLVEGRWQAASLRSLAVSQLRPFVSDLSRVHLLGPEVSVDVTAAQVLGMALHELATNASKYGGLAQPAGEITLSWELVAEEGGTLLQVEWAETGIEIPEPPTSHGFGTDVLTKLAASMLGAEPVYALGADRVSWQLAIAPEFYTLD
;
A
#
# COMPACT_ATOMS: atom_id res chain seq x y z
N MET A 1 39.55 -58.86 50.54
CA MET A 1 38.80 -57.59 50.42
C MET A 1 37.47 -57.81 51.09
N THR A 2 37.37 -57.36 52.34
CA THR A 2 36.29 -57.68 53.28
C THR A 2 35.06 -56.86 52.90
N LEU A 3 33.95 -57.53 52.58
CA LEU A 3 32.63 -56.90 52.45
C LEU A 3 32.24 -56.39 53.84
N LEU A 4 32.14 -55.07 54.00
CA LEU A 4 31.53 -54.45 55.17
C LEU A 4 30.06 -54.91 55.23
N SER A 5 29.66 -55.48 56.36
CA SER A 5 28.25 -55.70 56.67
C SER A 5 27.53 -54.36 56.64
N GLN A 6 26.37 -54.30 55.98
CA GLN A 6 25.38 -53.28 56.25
C GLN A 6 24.90 -53.52 57.69
N ASP A 7 25.59 -52.92 58.66
CA ASP A 7 25.00 -52.73 59.97
C ASP A 7 23.81 -51.78 59.75
N ASP A 8 22.60 -52.32 59.91
CA ASP A 8 21.36 -51.56 59.97
C ASP A 8 21.54 -50.47 61.03
N ILE A 9 21.82 -49.24 60.58
CA ILE A 9 21.71 -48.06 61.43
C ILE A 9 20.21 -47.88 61.65
N ALA A 10 19.68 -48.54 62.68
CA ALA A 10 18.35 -48.26 63.20
C ALA A 10 18.37 -46.82 63.73
N LEU A 11 17.95 -45.88 62.89
CA LEU A 11 17.66 -44.52 63.34
C LEU A 11 16.58 -44.62 64.43
N PRO A 12 16.79 -44.08 65.65
CA PRO A 12 15.82 -44.15 66.74
C PRO A 12 14.69 -43.12 66.52
N VAL A 13 14.21 -43.00 65.29
CA VAL A 13 13.23 -42.01 64.86
C VAL A 13 12.06 -42.78 64.27
N GLY A 14 10.90 -42.68 64.92
CA GLY A 14 9.67 -43.28 64.40
C GLY A 14 9.25 -42.62 63.09
N LEU A 15 8.60 -43.39 62.21
CA LEU A 15 8.06 -42.92 60.93
C LEU A 15 7.27 -41.59 61.04
N PRO A 16 6.43 -41.35 62.07
CA PRO A 16 5.73 -40.07 62.22
C PRO A 16 6.67 -38.86 62.38
N ALA A 17 7.73 -39.00 63.17
CA ALA A 17 8.69 -37.91 63.41
C ALA A 17 9.53 -37.60 62.16
N PHE A 18 9.84 -38.64 61.37
CA PHE A 18 10.50 -38.48 60.09
C PHE A 18 9.60 -37.75 59.07
N LEU A 19 8.34 -38.16 58.94
CA LEU A 19 7.38 -37.55 58.02
C LEU A 19 7.08 -36.09 58.39
N ASP A 20 6.96 -35.77 59.69
CA ASP A 20 6.76 -34.41 60.19
C ASP A 20 7.95 -33.47 59.91
N ALA A 21 9.16 -34.00 59.74
CA ALA A 21 10.33 -33.22 59.37
C ALA A 21 10.37 -32.86 57.86
N MET A 22 9.54 -33.51 57.03
CA MET A 22 9.47 -33.20 55.60
C MET A 22 8.76 -31.86 55.34
N ILE A 23 9.29 -31.12 54.37
CA ILE A 23 8.74 -29.81 53.95
C ILE A 23 7.52 -30.00 53.05
N ASP A 24 7.56 -31.00 52.17
CA ASP A 24 6.48 -31.32 51.26
C ASP A 24 5.28 -31.92 52.01
N VAL A 25 4.09 -31.72 51.46
CA VAL A 25 2.83 -32.23 52.02
C VAL A 25 2.79 -33.74 51.81
N VAL A 26 2.67 -34.53 52.88
CA VAL A 26 2.67 -35.99 52.80
C VAL A 26 1.44 -36.58 53.47
N VAL A 27 0.83 -37.55 52.77
CA VAL A 27 -0.27 -38.37 53.25
C VAL A 27 0.02 -39.85 52.98
N VAL A 28 -0.30 -40.69 53.96
CA VAL A 28 -0.17 -42.15 53.86
C VAL A 28 -1.56 -42.75 53.87
N ILE A 29 -1.87 -43.59 52.88
CA ILE A 29 -3.16 -44.26 52.74
C ILE A 29 -3.00 -45.77 52.76
N ASP A 30 -4.04 -46.48 53.22
CA ASP A 30 -4.13 -47.94 53.11
C ASP A 30 -4.58 -48.40 51.71
N ASP A 31 -4.74 -49.71 51.54
CA ASP A 31 -5.17 -50.37 50.30
C ASP A 31 -6.61 -49.99 49.89
N ALA A 32 -7.47 -49.65 50.85
CA ALA A 32 -8.81 -49.11 50.64
C ALA A 32 -8.80 -47.60 50.29
N GLY A 33 -7.64 -46.96 50.36
CA GLY A 33 -7.45 -45.54 50.10
C GLY A 33 -7.86 -44.63 51.25
N ARG A 34 -8.00 -45.15 52.48
CA ARG A 34 -8.26 -44.35 53.67
C ARG A 34 -6.96 -43.76 54.20
N VAL A 35 -7.02 -42.50 54.60
CA VAL A 35 -5.87 -41.79 55.19
C VAL A 35 -5.54 -42.39 56.56
N GLN A 36 -4.33 -42.89 56.69
CA GLN A 36 -3.80 -43.47 57.93
C GLN A 36 -2.89 -42.50 58.66
N HIS A 37 -2.14 -41.68 57.93
CA HIS A 37 -1.23 -40.71 58.51
C HIS A 37 -1.05 -39.48 57.61
N VAL A 38 -0.81 -38.33 58.22
CA VAL A 38 -0.50 -37.07 57.54
C VAL A 38 0.60 -36.34 58.29
N ASN A 39 1.46 -35.62 57.57
CA ASN A 39 2.55 -34.90 58.21
C ASN A 39 2.17 -33.44 58.60
N ALA A 40 3.10 -32.75 59.25
CA ALA A 40 2.96 -31.36 59.67
C ALA A 40 2.67 -30.42 58.48
N ALA A 41 3.27 -30.68 57.31
CA ALA A 41 3.01 -29.89 56.11
C ALA A 41 1.57 -30.06 55.60
N TRP A 42 1.02 -31.28 55.59
CA TRP A 42 -0.40 -31.53 55.27
C TRP A 42 -1.33 -30.78 56.22
N ARG A 43 -1.06 -30.85 57.54
CA ARG A 43 -1.87 -30.13 58.53
C ARG A 43 -1.91 -28.62 58.29
N ARG A 44 -0.76 -28.01 57.97
CA ARG A 44 -0.67 -26.59 57.57
C ARG A 44 -1.44 -26.33 56.28
N PHE A 45 -1.27 -27.19 55.27
CA PHE A 45 -1.97 -27.08 54.00
C PHE A 45 -3.50 -27.14 54.16
N CYS A 46 -4.02 -28.06 54.98
CA CYS A 46 -5.46 -28.12 55.28
C CYS A 46 -5.96 -26.84 55.94
N ALA A 47 -5.23 -26.30 56.93
CA ALA A 47 -5.60 -25.06 57.60
C ALA A 47 -5.59 -23.85 56.64
N GLU A 48 -4.61 -23.75 55.75
CA GLU A 48 -4.52 -22.67 54.75
C GLU A 48 -5.67 -22.69 53.73
N ASN A 49 -6.24 -23.86 53.46
CA ASN A 49 -7.27 -24.04 52.43
C ASN A 49 -8.69 -24.23 53.01
N GLY A 50 -8.87 -24.03 54.32
CA GLY A 50 -10.18 -24.18 54.98
C GLY A 50 -10.70 -25.62 55.03
N GLY A 51 -9.79 -26.60 54.99
CA GLY A 51 -10.11 -28.02 55.12
C GLY A 51 -10.38 -28.45 56.57
N ASP A 52 -10.64 -29.74 56.78
CA ASP A 52 -10.88 -30.32 58.10
C ASP A 52 -9.62 -30.27 58.98
N THR A 53 -9.60 -29.34 59.93
CA THR A 53 -8.50 -29.18 60.89
C THR A 53 -8.63 -30.05 62.14
N GLU A 54 -9.82 -30.63 62.39
CA GLU A 54 -10.09 -31.45 63.58
C GLU A 54 -9.68 -32.91 63.35
N SER A 55 -10.21 -33.55 62.30
CA SER A 55 -9.84 -34.93 61.97
C SER A 55 -8.62 -35.01 61.05
N GLN A 56 -8.26 -33.90 60.39
CA GLN A 56 -7.18 -33.83 59.39
C GLN A 56 -7.35 -34.87 58.27
N TYR A 57 -8.61 -35.29 58.08
CA TYR A 57 -9.05 -36.34 57.18
C TYR A 57 -8.57 -37.75 57.51
N ILE A 58 -8.02 -38.01 58.71
CA ILE A 58 -7.68 -39.36 59.14
C ILE A 58 -8.92 -40.26 59.10
N GLY A 59 -8.82 -41.41 58.44
CA GLY A 59 -9.91 -42.38 58.23
C GLY A 59 -10.81 -42.10 57.01
N THR A 60 -10.74 -40.90 56.43
CA THR A 60 -11.50 -40.51 55.22
C THR A 60 -10.82 -41.05 53.96
N ASN A 61 -11.58 -41.27 52.88
CA ASN A 61 -11.03 -41.74 51.62
C ASN A 61 -10.29 -40.62 50.89
N TYR A 62 -8.99 -40.80 50.63
CA TYR A 62 -8.13 -39.81 49.97
C TYR A 62 -8.63 -39.42 48.58
N PHE A 63 -9.23 -40.35 47.83
CA PHE A 63 -9.71 -40.07 46.48
C PHE A 63 -10.90 -39.11 46.49
N GLU A 64 -11.73 -39.12 47.53
CA GLU A 64 -12.85 -38.19 47.73
C GLU A 64 -12.33 -36.78 48.10
N ILE A 65 -11.27 -36.72 48.91
CA ILE A 65 -10.60 -35.46 49.27
C ILE A 65 -9.96 -34.82 48.03
N CYS A 66 -9.28 -35.62 47.21
CA CYS A 66 -8.66 -35.13 45.97
C CYS A 66 -9.70 -34.63 44.96
N GLN A 67 -10.85 -35.29 44.85
CA GLN A 67 -11.94 -34.83 43.96
C GLN A 67 -12.52 -33.48 44.38
N SER A 68 -12.58 -33.19 45.68
CA SER A 68 -13.10 -31.92 46.19
C SER A 68 -12.07 -30.78 46.19
N GLY A 69 -10.76 -31.09 46.25
CA GLY A 69 -9.68 -30.10 46.34
C GLY A 69 -8.94 -29.77 45.02
N ILE A 70 -9.03 -30.62 43.99
CA ILE A 70 -8.42 -30.34 42.68
C ILE A 70 -9.35 -29.42 41.88
N THR A 71 -8.99 -28.15 41.76
CA THR A 71 -9.72 -27.15 40.96
C THR A 71 -9.60 -27.37 39.44
N ALA A 72 -8.92 -28.43 39.01
CA ALA A 72 -8.76 -28.83 37.61
C ALA A 72 -9.85 -29.83 37.20
N SER A 73 -10.25 -29.85 35.92
CA SER A 73 -11.27 -30.75 35.33
C SER A 73 -11.26 -32.17 35.92
N ASP A 74 -12.43 -32.80 36.06
CA ASP A 74 -12.64 -34.19 36.53
C ASP A 74 -11.62 -35.22 35.99
N ALA A 75 -11.10 -34.98 34.78
CA ALA A 75 -10.08 -35.79 34.14
C ALA A 75 -8.73 -35.86 34.91
N ALA A 76 -8.28 -34.77 35.53
CA ALA A 76 -7.01 -34.71 36.26
C ALA A 76 -7.10 -35.45 37.60
N ALA A 77 -8.19 -35.24 38.34
CA ALA A 77 -8.48 -35.97 39.57
C ALA A 77 -8.63 -37.48 39.30
N GLY A 78 -9.29 -37.86 38.20
CA GLY A 78 -9.42 -39.25 37.78
C GLY A 78 -8.10 -39.91 37.40
N ALA A 79 -7.18 -39.20 36.76
CA ALA A 79 -5.85 -39.70 36.41
C ALA A 79 -4.97 -39.91 37.64
N VAL A 80 -4.96 -38.94 38.58
CA VAL A 80 -4.23 -39.06 39.85
C VAL A 80 -4.74 -40.25 40.66
N ALA A 81 -6.06 -40.39 40.81
CA ALA A 81 -6.65 -41.50 41.55
C ALA A 81 -6.27 -42.87 40.95
N ARG A 82 -6.25 -42.97 39.62
CA ARG A 82 -5.83 -44.20 38.92
C ARG A 82 -4.36 -44.52 39.17
N GLY A 83 -3.47 -43.53 39.03
CA GLY A 83 -2.04 -43.72 39.23
C GLY A 83 -1.67 -44.12 40.65
N VAL A 84 -2.31 -43.51 41.65
CA VAL A 84 -2.13 -43.88 43.07
C VAL A 84 -2.63 -45.30 43.35
N ARG A 85 -3.79 -45.70 42.79
CA ARG A 85 -4.29 -47.09 42.93
C ARG A 85 -3.34 -48.11 42.27
N GLU A 86 -2.80 -47.77 41.11
CA GLU A 86 -1.82 -48.62 40.42
C GLU A 86 -0.51 -48.72 41.22
N THR A 87 -0.11 -47.65 41.91
CA THR A 87 1.03 -47.67 42.83
C THR A 87 0.79 -48.66 43.97
N LEU A 88 -0.39 -48.63 44.61
CA LEU A 88 -0.76 -49.60 45.67
C LEU A 88 -0.71 -51.05 45.16
N GLN A 89 -1.26 -51.31 43.97
CA GLN A 89 -1.37 -52.67 43.41
C GLN A 89 -0.03 -53.21 42.92
N SER A 90 0.68 -52.45 42.09
CA SER A 90 1.88 -52.92 41.38
C SER A 90 3.19 -52.58 42.10
N GLY A 91 3.20 -51.51 42.91
CA GLY A 91 4.42 -50.92 43.47
C GLY A 91 5.15 -49.96 42.54
N THR A 92 4.67 -49.77 41.31
CA THR A 92 5.24 -48.81 40.35
C THR A 92 5.00 -47.38 40.85
N PRO A 93 6.05 -46.55 41.02
CA PRO A 93 5.86 -45.17 41.42
C PRO A 93 5.06 -44.38 40.41
N TYR A 94 4.18 -43.49 40.89
CA TYR A 94 3.41 -42.58 40.05
C TYR A 94 3.83 -41.14 40.26
N ARG A 95 3.87 -40.35 39.19
CA ARG A 95 4.17 -38.92 39.21
C ARG A 95 3.18 -38.16 38.33
N SER A 96 2.72 -37.00 38.80
CA SER A 96 1.86 -36.10 38.01
C SER A 96 1.97 -34.65 38.47
N GLU A 97 1.78 -33.69 37.57
CA GLU A 97 1.67 -32.27 37.90
C GLU A 97 0.22 -31.82 37.74
N TYR A 98 -0.30 -31.03 38.68
CA TYR A 98 -1.68 -30.57 38.66
C TYR A 98 -1.85 -29.22 39.35
N PRO A 99 -2.83 -28.39 38.93
CA PRO A 99 -3.14 -27.16 39.63
C PRO A 99 -4.03 -27.41 40.85
N CYS A 100 -3.72 -26.76 41.95
CA CYS A 100 -4.56 -26.72 43.15
C CYS A 100 -4.58 -25.29 43.66
N HIS A 101 -5.65 -24.57 43.35
CA HIS A 101 -5.72 -23.13 43.61
C HIS A 101 -6.41 -22.85 44.94
N ALA A 102 -5.82 -21.95 45.73
CA ALA A 102 -6.50 -21.36 46.87
C ALA A 102 -7.26 -20.11 46.40
N PRO A 103 -8.29 -19.64 47.13
CA PRO A 103 -8.96 -18.39 46.82
C PRO A 103 -7.95 -17.24 46.66
N GLY A 104 -7.87 -16.65 45.47
CA GLY A 104 -6.96 -15.54 45.16
C GLY A 104 -5.48 -15.93 44.94
N LYS A 105 -5.10 -17.20 45.00
CA LYS A 105 -3.70 -17.65 44.80
C LYS A 105 -3.64 -18.89 43.91
N LYS A 106 -3.08 -18.74 42.71
CA LYS A 106 -2.79 -19.86 41.82
C LYS A 106 -1.56 -20.61 42.34
N ARG A 107 -1.69 -21.93 42.53
CA ARG A 107 -0.59 -22.85 42.87
C ARG A 107 -0.61 -24.08 41.97
N TRP A 108 0.56 -24.66 41.77
CA TRP A 108 0.78 -25.91 41.05
C TRP A 108 1.54 -26.88 41.94
N PHE A 109 1.13 -28.14 41.91
CA PHE A 109 1.73 -29.19 42.70
C PHE A 109 2.22 -30.32 41.82
N GLU A 110 3.32 -30.91 42.24
CA GLU A 110 3.83 -32.16 41.73
C GLU A 110 3.55 -33.25 42.76
N LEU A 111 2.76 -34.24 42.35
CA LEU A 111 2.41 -35.42 43.15
C LEU A 111 3.38 -36.54 42.84
N TYR A 112 3.88 -37.18 43.89
CA TYR A 112 4.54 -38.48 43.83
C TYR A 112 3.77 -39.48 44.68
N SER A 113 3.63 -40.71 44.21
CA SER A 113 3.08 -41.82 44.98
C SER A 113 4.06 -42.98 44.96
N PHE A 114 4.36 -43.53 46.14
CA PHE A 114 5.22 -44.68 46.33
C PHE A 114 4.54 -45.72 47.21
N ARG A 115 4.76 -47.01 46.93
CA ARG A 115 4.25 -48.09 47.78
C ARG A 115 5.21 -48.34 48.95
N LEU A 116 4.65 -48.43 50.15
CA LEU A 116 5.31 -48.85 51.38
C LEU A 116 4.65 -50.14 51.87
N MET A 117 5.44 -51.14 52.26
CA MET A 117 4.89 -52.37 52.85
C MET A 117 4.98 -52.28 54.38
N GLY A 118 3.85 -52.51 55.07
CA GLY A 118 3.82 -52.64 56.53
C GLY A 118 4.50 -53.92 57.00
N GLU A 119 4.82 -53.98 58.29
CA GLU A 119 5.38 -55.18 58.93
C GLU A 119 4.41 -56.38 58.88
N ASP A 120 3.11 -56.11 58.80
CA ASP A 120 2.02 -57.07 58.63
C ASP A 120 1.82 -57.52 57.17
N GLY A 121 2.63 -57.01 56.23
CA GLY A 121 2.53 -57.29 54.81
C GLY A 121 1.44 -56.48 54.09
N GLN A 122 0.77 -55.53 54.75
CA GLN A 122 -0.21 -54.68 54.09
C GLN A 122 0.45 -53.58 53.24
N PRO A 123 -0.06 -53.30 52.03
CA PRO A 123 0.44 -52.22 51.20
C PRO A 123 -0.17 -50.88 51.60
N TYR A 124 0.69 -49.89 51.79
CA TYR A 124 0.34 -48.48 51.94
C TYR A 124 0.86 -47.69 50.76
N ALA A 125 0.24 -46.55 50.47
CA ALA A 125 0.80 -45.56 49.55
C ALA A 125 1.21 -44.31 50.31
N VAL A 126 2.47 -43.92 50.16
CA VAL A 126 2.99 -42.63 50.59
C VAL A 126 2.84 -41.67 49.42
N ILE A 127 2.03 -40.64 49.60
CA ILE A 127 1.74 -39.64 48.59
C ILE A 127 2.33 -38.31 49.04
N GLN A 128 3.21 -37.76 48.22
CA GLN A 128 3.88 -36.49 48.44
C GLN A 128 3.34 -35.47 47.44
N HIS A 129 3.00 -34.28 47.93
CA HIS A 129 2.62 -33.13 47.14
C HIS A 129 3.65 -32.02 47.35
N ARG A 130 4.41 -31.73 46.29
CA ARG A 130 5.43 -30.68 46.28
C ARG A 130 4.88 -29.44 45.58
N ASP A 131 4.97 -28.28 46.23
CA ASP A 131 4.62 -27.01 45.58
C ASP A 131 5.69 -26.65 44.53
N ILE A 132 5.28 -26.58 43.26
CA ILE A 132 6.13 -26.24 42.12
C ILE A 132 5.77 -24.89 41.50
N THR A 133 4.98 -24.07 42.20
CA THR A 133 4.43 -22.80 41.69
C THR A 133 5.51 -21.87 41.16
N THR A 134 6.59 -21.64 41.91
CA THR A 134 7.69 -20.75 41.47
C THR A 134 8.35 -21.25 40.18
N ARG A 135 8.57 -22.56 40.08
CA ARG A 135 9.14 -23.18 38.87
C ARG A 135 8.19 -23.02 37.68
N TYR A 136 6.90 -23.32 37.90
CA TYR A 136 5.89 -23.27 36.85
C TYR A 136 5.70 -21.84 36.31
N VAL A 137 5.56 -20.84 37.19
CA VAL A 137 5.40 -19.44 36.81
C VAL A 137 6.62 -18.96 36.01
N SER A 138 7.84 -19.19 36.52
CA SER A 138 9.06 -18.78 35.81
C SER A 138 9.18 -19.40 34.41
N GLN A 139 8.79 -20.67 34.26
CA GLN A 139 8.78 -21.34 32.95
C GLN A 139 7.69 -20.80 32.03
N SER A 140 6.51 -20.47 32.57
CA SER A 140 5.41 -19.88 31.82
C SER A 140 5.79 -18.49 31.31
N ASP A 141 6.31 -17.63 32.19
CA ASP A 141 6.70 -16.26 31.86
C ASP A 141 7.83 -16.25 30.82
N ALA A 142 8.83 -17.12 30.98
CA ALA A 142 9.90 -17.28 29.98
C ALA A 142 9.37 -17.75 28.63
N ARG A 143 8.40 -18.67 28.62
CA ARG A 143 7.80 -19.18 27.38
C ARG A 143 6.94 -18.12 26.69
N GLU A 144 6.23 -17.30 27.45
CA GLU A 144 5.46 -16.17 26.95
C GLU A 144 6.39 -15.11 26.35
N ALA A 145 7.45 -14.74 27.06
CA ALA A 145 8.46 -13.79 26.55
C ALA A 145 9.14 -14.28 25.25
N ILE A 146 9.48 -15.57 25.17
CA ILE A 146 10.02 -16.17 23.93
C ILE A 146 8.99 -16.07 22.80
N ARG A 147 7.73 -16.42 23.07
CA ARG A 147 6.67 -16.36 22.07
C ARG A 147 6.43 -14.93 21.57
N ASP A 148 6.42 -13.95 22.47
CA ASP A 148 6.24 -12.55 22.10
C ASP A 148 7.42 -12.05 21.25
N ALA A 149 8.64 -12.44 21.60
CA ALA A 149 9.83 -12.14 20.80
C ALA A 149 9.77 -12.80 19.41
N GLU A 150 9.32 -14.05 19.31
CA GLU A 150 9.12 -14.75 18.03
C GLU A 150 8.06 -14.04 17.15
N ILE A 151 6.94 -13.61 17.74
CA ILE A 151 5.90 -12.87 17.03
C ILE A 151 6.44 -11.54 16.51
N LEU A 152 7.12 -10.76 17.35
CA LEU A 152 7.71 -9.48 16.95
C LEU A 152 8.76 -9.67 15.85
N SER A 153 9.61 -10.69 15.97
CA SER A 153 10.59 -11.03 14.94
C SER A 153 9.92 -11.39 13.61
N ALA A 154 8.83 -12.17 13.64
CA ALA A 154 8.09 -12.53 12.44
C ALA A 154 7.42 -11.31 11.77
N LEU A 155 6.89 -10.37 12.56
CA LEU A 155 6.32 -9.12 12.04
C LEU A 155 7.38 -8.26 11.36
N VAL A 156 8.57 -8.12 11.96
CA VAL A 156 9.69 -7.37 11.37
C VAL A 156 10.20 -8.05 10.09
N ALA A 157 10.30 -9.39 10.09
CA ALA A 157 10.78 -10.16 8.95
C ALA A 157 9.81 -10.16 7.76
N SER A 158 8.50 -10.08 8.01
CA SER A 158 7.45 -10.04 6.97
C SER A 158 7.07 -8.62 6.51
N SER A 159 7.65 -7.59 7.13
CA SER A 159 7.48 -6.19 6.69
C SER A 159 8.01 -6.01 5.27
N ARG A 160 7.30 -5.21 4.47
CA ARG A 160 7.76 -4.74 3.15
C ARG A 160 8.66 -3.51 3.24
N ASP A 161 8.54 -2.74 4.32
CA ASP A 161 9.44 -1.64 4.58
C ASP A 161 10.77 -2.21 5.12
N ALA A 162 11.87 -1.64 4.67
CA ALA A 162 13.20 -1.99 5.13
C ALA A 162 13.39 -1.47 6.57
N ILE A 163 13.72 -2.37 7.49
CA ILE A 163 13.86 -2.07 8.92
C ILE A 163 15.27 -2.45 9.34
N LEU A 164 15.98 -1.47 9.90
CA LEU A 164 17.29 -1.66 10.50
C LEU A 164 17.38 -0.87 11.80
N SER A 165 18.35 -1.22 12.62
CA SER A 165 18.72 -0.41 13.79
C SER A 165 20.21 -0.27 13.88
N HIS A 166 20.68 0.78 14.54
CA HIS A 166 22.09 1.00 14.81
C HIS A 166 22.32 1.55 16.22
N ASP A 167 23.49 1.29 16.79
CA ASP A 167 23.89 1.85 18.08
C ASP A 167 24.15 3.37 17.99
N LEU A 168 24.43 4.02 19.13
CA LEU A 168 24.71 5.46 19.19
C LEU A 168 26.02 5.88 18.52
N ALA A 169 26.87 4.92 18.13
CA ALA A 169 28.07 5.14 17.33
C ALA A 169 27.83 4.91 15.83
N GLY A 170 26.60 4.55 15.43
CA GLY A 170 26.22 4.30 14.04
C GLY A 170 26.50 2.89 13.55
N ARG A 171 26.79 1.92 14.42
CA ARG A 171 27.01 0.53 14.00
C ARG A 171 25.69 -0.20 13.86
N ILE A 172 25.45 -0.80 12.69
CA ILE A 172 24.22 -1.54 12.40
C ILE A 172 24.11 -2.75 13.33
N LEU A 173 22.96 -2.90 13.99
CA LEU A 173 22.64 -3.97 14.94
C LEU A 173 21.67 -5.00 14.34
N THR A 174 20.68 -4.54 13.58
CA THR A 174 19.65 -5.40 12.98
C THR A 174 19.41 -5.03 11.52
N TRP A 175 18.94 -6.02 10.76
CA TRP A 175 18.69 -5.91 9.33
C TRP A 175 17.60 -6.91 8.92
N ASN A 176 16.43 -6.44 8.46
CA ASN A 176 15.33 -7.32 8.04
C ASN A 176 15.44 -7.74 6.56
N ASN A 177 14.54 -8.62 6.11
CA ASN A 177 14.54 -9.13 4.74
C ASN A 177 14.28 -8.02 3.70
N ALA A 178 13.38 -7.09 3.98
CA ALA A 178 13.12 -5.96 3.08
C ALA A 178 14.34 -5.04 2.92
N ALA A 179 15.16 -4.87 3.96
CA ALA A 179 16.42 -4.12 3.86
C ALA A 179 17.43 -4.85 2.94
N HIS A 180 17.49 -6.17 2.99
CA HIS A 180 18.26 -6.94 2.01
C HIS A 180 17.76 -6.64 0.59
N GLU A 181 16.47 -6.78 0.34
CA GLU A 181 15.89 -6.60 -1.00
C GLU A 181 16.11 -5.17 -1.52
N LEU A 182 15.96 -4.16 -0.66
CA LEU A 182 16.11 -2.75 -1.01
C LEU A 182 17.55 -2.37 -1.38
N PHE A 183 18.52 -2.78 -0.55
CA PHE A 183 19.92 -2.39 -0.69
C PHE A 183 20.81 -3.42 -1.42
N GLY A 184 20.35 -4.67 -1.58
CA GLY A 184 21.14 -5.76 -2.16
C GLY A 184 22.28 -6.26 -1.25
N LEU A 185 22.16 -6.04 0.07
CA LEU A 185 23.18 -6.40 1.07
C LEU A 185 22.60 -7.39 2.08
N VAL A 186 23.32 -8.49 2.37
CA VAL A 186 22.88 -9.46 3.38
C VAL A 186 23.24 -9.00 4.79
N ALA A 187 22.48 -9.46 5.80
CA ALA A 187 22.68 -9.08 7.19
C ALA A 187 24.11 -9.37 7.68
N GLU A 188 24.71 -10.48 7.24
CA GLU A 188 26.06 -10.90 7.60
C GLU A 188 27.16 -9.95 7.09
N GLU A 189 26.89 -9.20 6.01
CA GLU A 189 27.83 -8.23 5.45
C GLU A 189 27.75 -6.87 6.17
N VAL A 190 26.57 -6.51 6.69
CA VAL A 190 26.27 -5.15 7.18
C VAL A 190 26.23 -5.02 8.69
N ILE A 191 25.87 -6.08 9.43
CA ILE A 191 25.84 -6.02 10.89
C ILE A 191 27.25 -5.72 11.44
N GLY A 192 27.33 -4.73 12.32
CA GLY A 192 28.57 -4.20 12.90
C GLY A 192 29.28 -3.13 12.06
N GLN A 193 28.88 -2.94 10.80
CA GLN A 193 29.39 -1.87 9.93
C GLN A 193 28.72 -0.53 10.25
N SER A 194 29.32 0.56 9.77
CA SER A 194 28.76 1.91 9.92
C SER A 194 27.57 2.12 8.97
N VAL A 195 26.44 2.58 9.49
CA VAL A 195 25.25 2.93 8.69
C VAL A 195 25.53 3.98 7.62
N GLN A 196 26.57 4.80 7.79
CA GLN A 196 27.03 5.78 6.79
C GLN A 196 27.35 5.17 5.42
N MET A 197 27.68 3.87 5.37
CA MET A 197 27.96 3.18 4.10
C MET A 197 26.76 3.17 3.14
N LEU A 198 25.54 3.36 3.67
CA LEU A 198 24.30 3.40 2.89
C LEU A 198 24.05 4.77 2.26
N TYR A 199 24.87 5.77 2.56
CA TYR A 199 24.63 7.15 2.12
C TYR A 199 25.71 7.63 1.15
N PRO A 200 25.39 8.61 0.27
CA PRO A 200 26.38 9.28 -0.54
C PRO A 200 27.49 9.93 0.31
N GLU A 201 28.72 10.02 -0.22
CA GLU A 201 29.85 10.69 0.45
C GLU A 201 29.55 12.16 0.80
N GLU A 202 28.68 12.79 0.01
CA GLU A 202 28.25 14.19 0.13
C GLU A 202 27.15 14.39 1.19
N TRP A 203 26.68 13.32 1.86
CA TRP A 203 25.62 13.45 2.84
C TRP A 203 26.10 14.25 4.06
N GLU A 204 25.61 15.49 4.14
CA GLU A 204 26.15 16.58 4.97
C GLU A 204 25.77 16.49 6.46
N GLN A 205 25.13 15.40 6.90
CA GLN A 205 24.79 15.19 8.31
C GLN A 205 25.95 14.53 9.04
N SER A 206 26.56 15.25 9.99
CA SER A 206 27.39 14.57 10.98
C SER A 206 26.47 13.60 11.74
N MET A 207 26.85 12.32 11.82
CA MET A 207 26.09 11.30 12.56
C MET A 207 25.75 11.73 14.00
N GLY A 208 26.57 12.61 14.58
CA GLY A 208 26.28 13.25 15.87
C GLY A 208 25.01 14.09 15.82
N ARG A 209 24.85 14.98 14.83
CA ARG A 209 23.65 15.81 14.69
C ARG A 209 22.40 14.98 14.42
N TYR A 210 22.47 14.06 13.45
CA TYR A 210 21.35 13.15 13.17
C TYR A 210 20.89 12.43 14.44
N ARG A 211 21.83 11.86 15.20
CA ARG A 211 21.53 11.19 16.46
C ARG A 211 20.89 12.15 17.45
N ASP A 212 21.48 13.32 17.67
CA ASP A 212 21.01 14.27 18.69
C ASP A 212 19.58 14.78 18.34
N ASP A 213 19.29 15.01 17.06
CA ASP A 213 17.96 15.43 16.56
C ASP A 213 16.91 14.31 16.70
N VAL A 214 17.27 13.03 16.49
CA VAL A 214 16.38 11.88 16.74
C VAL A 214 16.13 11.68 18.23
N LEU A 215 17.17 11.85 19.06
CA LEU A 215 17.07 11.69 20.52
C LEU A 215 16.19 12.77 21.17
N SER A 216 16.24 14.00 20.65
CA SER A 216 15.37 15.11 21.09
C SER A 216 13.93 14.96 20.58
N GLY A 217 13.72 14.15 19.54
CA GLY A 217 12.43 14.01 18.85
C GLY A 217 12.16 15.12 17.83
N GLU A 218 13.14 15.97 17.52
CA GLU A 218 13.04 16.99 16.47
C GLU A 218 13.05 16.38 15.07
N LEU A 219 13.68 15.22 14.90
CA LEU A 219 13.72 14.47 13.66
C LEU A 219 13.06 13.10 13.83
N THR A 220 11.84 12.95 13.30
CA THR A 220 11.11 11.67 13.28
C THR A 220 10.97 11.12 11.88
N ASP A 221 10.56 11.95 10.93
CA ASP A 221 10.26 11.56 9.56
C ASP A 221 10.90 12.53 8.59
N PHE A 222 11.64 12.01 7.62
CA PHE A 222 12.36 12.82 6.65
C PHE A 222 12.69 12.01 5.40
N GLU A 223 13.02 12.71 4.32
CA GLU A 223 13.50 12.10 3.10
C GLU A 223 15.03 12.05 3.07
N ALA A 224 15.57 10.96 2.52
CA ALA A 224 17.00 10.81 2.33
C ALA A 224 17.30 10.07 1.03
N GLU A 225 18.36 10.50 0.34
CA GLU A 225 18.97 9.73 -0.74
C GLU A 225 19.96 8.73 -0.13
N MET A 226 19.80 7.45 -0.48
CA MET A 226 20.70 6.37 -0.07
C MET A 226 21.22 5.59 -1.29
N ARG A 227 22.17 4.68 -1.07
CA ARG A 227 22.82 3.89 -2.11
C ARG A 227 22.76 2.40 -1.82
N GLY A 228 22.32 1.64 -2.82
CA GLY A 228 22.41 0.18 -2.83
C GLY A 228 23.80 -0.33 -3.20
N ARG A 229 24.01 -1.65 -3.09
CA ARG A 229 25.28 -2.33 -3.42
C ARG A 229 25.76 -2.08 -4.86
N ASP A 230 24.82 -1.96 -5.79
CA ASP A 230 25.06 -1.72 -7.21
C ASP A 230 25.32 -0.24 -7.54
N GLY A 231 25.29 0.64 -6.54
CA GLY A 231 25.41 2.09 -6.71
C GLY A 231 24.10 2.76 -7.13
N ARG A 232 22.97 2.03 -7.18
CA ARG A 232 21.64 2.61 -7.41
C ARG A 232 21.31 3.63 -6.33
N ARG A 233 20.89 4.83 -6.74
CA ARG A 233 20.32 5.85 -5.85
C ARG A 233 18.90 5.44 -5.46
N LEU A 234 18.61 5.55 -4.18
CA LEU A 234 17.34 5.19 -3.57
C LEU A 234 16.78 6.44 -2.91
N ASP A 235 15.61 6.89 -3.36
CA ASP A 235 14.87 7.96 -2.71
C ASP A 235 13.97 7.35 -1.64
N LEU A 236 14.33 7.56 -0.38
CA LEU A 236 13.70 6.89 0.75
C LEU A 236 13.00 7.88 1.68
N TRP A 237 11.80 7.52 2.09
CA TRP A 237 11.17 8.07 3.29
C TRP A 237 11.68 7.31 4.51
N VAL A 238 12.28 8.04 5.46
CA VAL A 238 12.90 7.49 6.66
C VAL A 238 12.08 7.90 7.87
N THR A 239 11.60 6.92 8.62
CA THR A 239 11.11 7.12 9.98
C THR A 239 12.17 6.64 10.97
N ALA A 240 12.70 7.56 11.77
CA ALA A 240 13.70 7.31 12.79
C ALA A 240 13.08 7.35 14.19
N SER A 241 13.47 6.44 15.07
CA SER A 241 12.96 6.39 16.46
C SER A 241 13.99 5.84 17.44
N PRO A 242 14.13 6.41 18.65
CA PRO A 242 15.03 5.89 19.66
C PRO A 242 14.50 4.59 20.28
N ILE A 243 15.39 3.61 20.44
CA ILE A 243 15.13 2.37 21.18
C ILE A 243 15.67 2.52 22.60
N ARG A 244 14.81 2.34 23.60
CA ARG A 244 15.16 2.46 25.03
C ARG A 244 15.40 1.09 25.66
N GLY A 245 16.44 1.00 26.48
CA GLY A 245 16.74 -0.17 27.30
C GLY A 245 15.85 -0.26 28.54
N GLN A 246 16.06 -1.29 29.37
CA GLN A 246 15.27 -1.52 30.59
C GLN A 246 15.37 -0.37 31.59
N ASP A 247 16.51 0.31 31.64
CA ASP A 247 16.76 1.44 32.55
C ASP A 247 16.21 2.79 32.01
N GLY A 248 15.59 2.79 30.82
CA GLY A 248 15.01 3.98 30.18
C GLY A 248 15.99 4.78 29.29
N ASP A 249 17.28 4.47 29.37
CA ASP A 249 18.33 5.05 28.53
C ASP A 249 18.17 4.63 27.07
N VAL A 250 18.49 5.52 26.14
CA VAL A 250 18.49 5.20 24.70
C VAL A 250 19.73 4.36 24.38
N VAL A 251 19.51 3.18 23.82
CA VAL A 251 20.57 2.20 23.51
C VAL A 251 20.84 2.08 22.01
N ALA A 252 19.86 2.43 21.17
CA ALA A 252 19.95 2.35 19.72
C ALA A 252 18.94 3.29 19.04
N ILE A 253 19.06 3.43 17.72
CA ILE A 253 18.07 4.10 16.86
C ILE A 253 17.55 3.07 15.86
N SER A 254 16.23 3.02 15.69
CA SER A 254 15.54 2.26 14.65
C SER A 254 15.29 3.16 13.45
N ASN A 255 15.51 2.64 12.25
CA ASN A 255 15.13 3.25 10.99
C ASN A 255 14.19 2.34 10.23
N ILE A 256 13.04 2.87 9.85
CA ILE A 256 12.11 2.26 8.91
C ILE A 256 12.22 3.06 7.62
N LEU A 257 12.47 2.37 6.52
CA LEU A 257 12.79 2.94 5.24
C LEU A 257 11.77 2.45 4.21
N ARG A 258 11.13 3.41 3.54
CA ARG A 258 10.21 3.13 2.44
C ARG A 258 10.73 3.76 1.16
N ASP A 259 10.82 2.95 0.11
CA ASP A 259 11.12 3.43 -1.23
C ASP A 259 9.96 4.27 -1.77
N VAL A 260 10.23 5.53 -2.09
CA VAL A 260 9.24 6.48 -2.63
C VAL A 260 9.52 6.81 -4.10
N THR A 261 10.47 6.13 -4.74
CA THR A 261 10.89 6.41 -6.12
C THR A 261 9.73 6.26 -7.12
N GLU A 262 8.98 5.16 -7.03
CA GLU A 262 7.84 4.90 -7.92
C GLU A 262 6.69 5.89 -7.69
N MET A 263 6.39 6.17 -6.41
CA MET A 263 5.35 7.13 -6.04
C MET A 263 5.66 8.53 -6.59
N ARG A 264 6.93 8.97 -6.51
CA ARG A 264 7.37 10.24 -7.09
C ARG A 264 7.27 10.25 -8.60
N ALA A 265 7.71 9.19 -9.27
CA ALA A 265 7.62 9.10 -10.72
C ALA A 265 6.15 9.20 -11.21
N GLU A 266 5.21 8.58 -10.48
CA GLU A 266 3.78 8.72 -10.78
C GLU A 266 3.26 10.14 -10.52
N GLU A 267 3.68 10.78 -9.42
CA GLU A 267 3.28 12.14 -9.09
C GLU A 267 3.81 13.14 -10.13
N GLU A 268 5.09 13.03 -10.51
CA GLU A 268 5.71 13.85 -11.55
C GLU A 268 5.04 13.66 -12.92
N ALA A 269 4.68 12.42 -13.27
CA ALA A 269 3.94 12.12 -14.49
C ALA A 269 2.56 12.80 -14.49
N ARG A 270 1.80 12.67 -13.39
CA ARG A 270 0.50 13.35 -13.24
C ARG A 270 0.62 14.87 -13.33
N GLU A 271 1.64 15.45 -12.71
CA GLU A 271 1.87 16.89 -12.82
C GLU A 271 2.23 17.33 -14.23
N ALA A 272 3.03 16.53 -14.95
CA ALA A 272 3.38 16.81 -16.35
C ALA A 272 2.12 16.79 -17.24
N GLU A 273 1.26 15.79 -17.08
CA GLU A 273 -0.04 15.72 -17.76
C GLU A 273 -0.92 16.93 -17.42
N ALA A 274 -1.00 17.31 -16.15
CA ALA A 274 -1.78 18.47 -15.71
C ALA A 274 -1.24 19.79 -16.32
N ARG A 275 0.09 19.96 -16.35
CA ARG A 275 0.73 21.12 -17.00
C ARG A 275 0.38 21.20 -18.48
N GLU A 276 0.34 20.07 -19.17
CA GLU A 276 -0.02 20.01 -20.58
C GLU A 276 -1.49 20.41 -20.80
N VAL A 277 -2.42 19.89 -20.00
CA VAL A 277 -3.84 20.28 -20.05
C VAL A 277 -4.02 21.79 -19.82
N ILE A 278 -3.33 22.35 -18.82
CA ILE A 278 -3.36 23.79 -18.54
C ILE A 278 -2.81 24.59 -19.73
N HIS A 279 -1.71 24.15 -20.32
CA HIS A 279 -1.15 24.80 -21.51
C HIS A 279 -2.14 24.81 -22.67
N ARG A 280 -2.79 23.66 -22.95
CA ARG A 280 -3.83 23.55 -23.99
C ARG A 280 -5.03 24.45 -23.72
N ALA A 281 -5.50 24.52 -22.47
CA ALA A 281 -6.57 25.42 -22.06
C ALA A 281 -6.20 26.90 -22.30
N LYS A 282 -4.97 27.31 -21.99
CA LYS A 282 -4.47 28.67 -22.27
C LYS A 282 -4.45 28.97 -23.77
N ASN A 283 -4.06 28.01 -24.62
CA ASN A 283 -4.09 28.17 -26.07
C ASN A 283 -5.52 28.39 -26.58
N MET A 284 -6.49 27.59 -26.13
CA MET A 284 -7.90 27.76 -26.50
C MET A 284 -8.46 29.12 -26.07
N LEU A 285 -8.15 29.57 -24.86
CA LEU A 285 -8.56 30.89 -24.36
C LEU A 285 -7.97 32.04 -25.18
N THR A 286 -6.77 31.85 -25.74
CA THR A 286 -6.14 32.83 -26.64
C THR A 286 -6.91 32.97 -27.94
N VAL A 287 -7.35 31.85 -28.54
CA VAL A 287 -8.22 31.84 -29.72
C VAL A 287 -9.57 32.51 -29.42
N VAL A 288 -10.21 32.15 -28.31
CA VAL A 288 -11.49 32.76 -27.89
C VAL A 288 -11.35 34.28 -27.73
N ASN A 289 -10.26 34.75 -27.12
CA ASN A 289 -9.99 36.18 -26.98
C ASN A 289 -9.77 36.88 -28.33
N ALA A 290 -9.15 36.20 -29.30
CA ALA A 290 -9.01 36.72 -30.66
C ALA A 290 -10.38 36.86 -31.35
N ILE A 291 -11.22 35.82 -31.28
CA ILE A 291 -12.60 35.82 -31.81
C ILE A 291 -13.39 36.98 -31.19
N HIS A 292 -13.33 37.14 -29.87
CA HIS A 292 -14.01 38.21 -29.15
C HIS A 292 -13.58 39.59 -29.65
N ARG A 293 -12.27 39.90 -29.60
CA ARG A 293 -11.74 41.22 -29.96
C ARG A 293 -12.06 41.60 -31.41
N GLN A 294 -12.00 40.65 -32.32
CA GLN A 294 -12.20 40.92 -33.74
C GLN A 294 -13.69 41.04 -34.10
N THR A 295 -14.56 40.25 -33.47
CA THR A 295 -16.02 40.37 -33.65
C THR A 295 -16.53 41.69 -33.07
N ALA A 296 -16.04 42.09 -31.89
CA ALA A 296 -16.42 43.35 -31.25
C ALA A 296 -16.07 44.59 -32.08
N ARG A 297 -14.98 44.55 -32.86
CA ARG A 297 -14.58 45.68 -33.72
C ARG A 297 -15.49 45.91 -34.93
N LYS A 298 -16.27 44.91 -35.35
CA LYS A 298 -17.01 44.93 -36.62
C LYS A 298 -18.53 44.88 -36.47
N ALA A 299 -19.04 44.34 -35.36
CA ALA A 299 -20.47 44.29 -35.11
C ALA A 299 -21.06 45.71 -35.00
N ALA A 300 -22.16 45.96 -35.70
CA ALA A 300 -22.88 47.23 -35.66
C ALA A 300 -23.79 47.34 -34.43
N SER A 301 -24.06 46.22 -33.74
CA SER A 301 -24.87 46.18 -32.52
C SER A 301 -24.45 45.06 -31.57
N LEU A 302 -24.89 45.14 -30.31
CA LEU A 302 -24.67 44.09 -29.32
C LEU A 302 -25.37 42.77 -29.71
N ALA A 303 -26.52 42.83 -30.37
CA ALA A 303 -27.24 41.64 -30.83
C ALA A 303 -26.47 40.93 -31.94
N GLU A 304 -26.01 41.68 -32.94
CA GLU A 304 -25.18 41.13 -34.03
C GLU A 304 -23.85 40.58 -33.51
N PHE A 305 -23.24 41.24 -32.52
CA PHE A 305 -22.05 40.71 -31.84
C PHE A 305 -22.34 39.36 -31.18
N ALA A 306 -23.41 39.25 -30.41
CA ALA A 306 -23.77 38.03 -29.69
C ALA A 306 -24.02 36.86 -30.65
N ASP A 307 -24.73 37.11 -31.75
CA ASP A 307 -25.01 36.09 -32.77
C ASP A 307 -23.73 35.59 -33.46
N ILE A 308 -22.88 36.51 -33.93
CA ILE A 308 -21.65 36.16 -34.66
C ILE A 308 -20.61 35.51 -33.73
N PHE A 309 -20.43 36.06 -32.53
CA PHE A 309 -19.49 35.50 -31.55
C PHE A 309 -19.96 34.12 -31.08
N GLY A 310 -21.25 33.96 -30.79
CA GLY A 310 -21.85 32.71 -30.37
C GLY A 310 -21.70 31.60 -31.41
N ALA A 311 -21.98 31.88 -32.69
CA ALA A 311 -21.81 30.90 -33.77
C ALA A 311 -20.36 30.42 -33.89
N ARG A 312 -19.39 31.34 -33.79
CA ARG A 312 -17.95 31.01 -33.86
C ARG A 312 -17.46 30.23 -32.65
N LEU A 313 -17.92 30.60 -31.46
CA LEU A 313 -17.61 29.85 -30.24
C LEU A 313 -18.17 28.43 -30.34
N GLN A 314 -19.38 28.27 -30.88
CA GLN A 314 -19.97 26.95 -31.08
C GLN A 314 -19.19 26.10 -32.08
N SER A 315 -18.69 26.67 -33.17
CA SER A 315 -17.81 25.97 -34.12
C SER A 315 -16.50 25.48 -33.46
N LEU A 316 -15.90 26.29 -32.58
CA LEU A 316 -14.72 25.92 -31.81
C LEU A 316 -15.02 24.77 -30.82
N VAL A 317 -16.18 24.82 -30.15
CA VAL A 317 -16.66 23.72 -29.29
C VAL A 317 -16.82 22.44 -30.09
N THR A 318 -17.50 22.49 -31.24
CA THR A 318 -17.70 21.33 -32.12
C THR A 318 -16.37 20.73 -32.62
N SER A 319 -15.37 21.56 -32.91
CA SER A 319 -14.02 21.06 -33.26
C SER A 319 -13.34 20.37 -32.08
N THR A 320 -13.58 20.87 -30.86
CA THR A 320 -13.05 20.28 -29.63
C THR A 320 -13.73 18.93 -29.31
N ASP A 321 -15.04 18.81 -29.53
CA ASP A 321 -15.78 17.55 -29.31
C ASP A 321 -15.24 16.42 -30.19
N VAL A 322 -14.96 16.70 -31.46
CA VAL A 322 -14.36 15.73 -32.40
C VAL A 322 -12.96 15.28 -31.92
N LEU A 323 -12.19 16.18 -31.30
CA LEU A 323 -10.90 15.84 -30.70
C LEU A 323 -11.05 14.99 -29.43
N VAL A 324 -12.07 15.25 -28.60
CA VAL A 324 -12.37 14.47 -27.39
C VAL A 324 -12.71 13.02 -27.76
N GLU A 325 -13.53 12.82 -28.79
CA GLU A 325 -13.90 11.50 -29.31
C GLU A 325 -12.67 10.72 -29.82
N GLY A 326 -11.70 11.42 -30.41
CA GLY A 326 -10.39 10.90 -30.83
C GLY A 326 -9.34 10.74 -29.72
N ARG A 327 -9.75 10.72 -28.44
CA ARG A 327 -8.86 10.67 -27.26
C ARG A 327 -7.79 11.77 -27.24
N TRP A 328 -8.11 12.95 -27.76
CA TRP A 328 -7.26 14.14 -27.77
C TRP A 328 -5.94 14.00 -28.54
N GLN A 329 -5.74 12.92 -29.30
CA GLN A 329 -4.49 12.70 -30.05
C GLN A 329 -4.62 13.18 -31.49
N ALA A 330 -5.71 12.83 -32.17
CA ALA A 330 -5.95 13.27 -33.52
C ALA A 330 -7.45 13.21 -33.85
N ALA A 331 -7.88 14.01 -34.82
CA ALA A 331 -9.23 14.03 -35.36
C ALA A 331 -9.21 13.61 -36.84
N SER A 332 -10.05 12.65 -37.22
CA SER A 332 -10.26 12.34 -38.64
C SER A 332 -10.71 13.60 -39.39
N LEU A 333 -9.97 13.97 -40.45
CA LEU A 333 -10.27 15.16 -41.26
C LEU A 333 -11.68 15.07 -41.86
N ARG A 334 -12.09 13.88 -42.27
CA ARG A 334 -13.43 13.61 -42.79
C ARG A 334 -14.50 13.89 -41.73
N SER A 335 -14.34 13.37 -40.52
CA SER A 335 -15.29 13.59 -39.42
C SER A 335 -15.38 15.06 -39.02
N LEU A 336 -14.24 15.75 -38.95
CA LEU A 336 -14.17 17.19 -38.69
C LEU A 336 -14.95 17.98 -39.75
N ALA A 337 -14.73 17.69 -41.03
CA ALA A 337 -15.42 18.36 -42.13
C ALA A 337 -16.94 18.14 -42.09
N VAL A 338 -17.40 16.90 -41.90
CA VAL A 338 -18.83 16.59 -41.75
C VAL A 338 -19.43 17.37 -40.59
N SER A 339 -18.75 17.39 -39.44
CA SER A 339 -19.22 18.08 -38.24
C SER A 339 -19.40 19.59 -38.46
N GLN A 340 -18.47 20.24 -39.16
CA GLN A 340 -18.54 21.67 -39.46
C GLN A 340 -19.56 22.02 -40.54
N LEU A 341 -19.83 21.12 -41.49
CA LEU A 341 -20.73 21.39 -42.62
C LEU A 341 -22.20 21.10 -42.30
N ARG A 342 -22.46 20.14 -41.41
CA ARG A 342 -23.82 19.70 -41.05
C ARG A 342 -24.80 20.82 -40.62
N PRO A 343 -24.38 21.91 -39.93
CA PRO A 343 -25.29 23.01 -39.62
C PRO A 343 -25.83 23.77 -40.85
N PHE A 344 -25.13 23.68 -41.99
CA PHE A 344 -25.44 24.46 -43.20
C PHE A 344 -26.15 23.66 -44.28
N VAL A 345 -26.14 22.32 -44.19
CA VAL A 345 -26.72 21.43 -45.20
C VAL A 345 -27.63 20.40 -44.55
N SER A 346 -28.86 20.27 -45.08
CA SER A 346 -29.84 19.28 -44.59
C SER A 346 -29.51 17.86 -45.02
N ASP A 347 -28.86 17.71 -46.17
CA ASP A 347 -28.25 16.48 -46.66
C ASP A 347 -26.91 16.79 -47.35
N LEU A 348 -26.01 15.80 -47.44
CA LEU A 348 -24.68 15.96 -48.05
C LEU A 348 -24.70 15.73 -49.57
N SER A 349 -25.85 15.78 -50.24
CA SER A 349 -25.95 15.42 -51.67
C SER A 349 -25.14 16.35 -52.58
N ARG A 350 -24.94 17.60 -52.15
CA ARG A 350 -24.20 18.66 -52.87
C ARG A 350 -22.80 18.91 -52.28
N VAL A 351 -22.33 18.01 -51.41
CA VAL A 351 -21.05 18.12 -50.70
C VAL A 351 -20.24 16.86 -50.95
N HIS A 352 -19.14 17.00 -51.67
CA HIS A 352 -18.23 15.90 -52.01
C HIS A 352 -16.98 15.98 -51.14
N LEU A 353 -16.73 14.92 -50.36
CA LEU A 353 -15.56 14.80 -49.47
C LEU A 353 -14.59 13.75 -50.02
N LEU A 354 -13.51 14.18 -50.66
CA LEU A 354 -12.61 13.33 -51.45
C LEU A 354 -11.20 13.30 -50.86
N GLY A 355 -10.72 12.14 -50.43
CA GLY A 355 -9.35 12.04 -49.93
C GLY A 355 -9.11 10.77 -49.13
N PRO A 356 -7.84 10.43 -48.85
CA PRO A 356 -7.46 9.28 -48.04
C PRO A 356 -7.91 9.46 -46.58
N GLU A 357 -7.91 8.37 -45.81
CA GLU A 357 -8.12 8.48 -44.36
C GLU A 357 -6.87 9.11 -43.71
N VAL A 358 -7.08 10.27 -43.08
CA VAL A 358 -6.05 11.09 -42.46
C VAL A 358 -6.62 11.67 -41.18
N SER A 359 -5.84 11.56 -40.12
CA SER A 359 -6.13 12.22 -38.85
C SER A 359 -5.21 13.44 -38.69
N VAL A 360 -5.78 14.57 -38.29
CA VAL A 360 -5.05 15.82 -38.02
C VAL A 360 -4.88 16.02 -36.53
N ASP A 361 -3.76 16.63 -36.12
CA ASP A 361 -3.48 16.94 -34.73
C ASP A 361 -4.45 18.01 -34.18
N VAL A 362 -4.34 18.31 -32.88
CA VAL A 362 -5.17 19.30 -32.20
C VAL A 362 -5.10 20.69 -32.85
N THR A 363 -3.91 21.10 -33.29
CA THR A 363 -3.67 22.44 -33.83
C THR A 363 -4.28 22.58 -35.22
N ALA A 364 -4.03 21.63 -36.10
CA ALA A 364 -4.60 21.57 -37.44
C ALA A 364 -6.12 21.37 -37.39
N ALA A 365 -6.65 20.55 -36.48
CA ALA A 365 -8.09 20.39 -36.30
C ALA A 365 -8.80 21.71 -35.93
N GLN A 366 -8.18 22.54 -35.08
CA GLN A 366 -8.73 23.86 -34.72
C GLN A 366 -8.73 24.81 -35.93
N VAL A 367 -7.61 24.89 -36.65
CA VAL A 367 -7.48 25.77 -37.82
C VAL A 367 -8.44 25.36 -38.92
N LEU A 368 -8.45 24.07 -39.28
CA LEU A 368 -9.34 23.52 -40.30
C LEU A 368 -10.80 23.62 -39.88
N GLY A 369 -11.13 23.32 -38.63
CA GLY A 369 -12.49 23.44 -38.11
C GLY A 369 -13.05 24.85 -38.28
N MET A 370 -12.26 25.87 -37.91
CA MET A 370 -12.65 27.27 -38.08
C MET A 370 -12.68 27.71 -39.55
N ALA A 371 -11.71 27.28 -40.36
CA ALA A 371 -11.67 27.61 -41.78
C ALA A 371 -12.89 27.03 -42.52
N LEU A 372 -13.20 25.75 -42.29
CA LEU A 372 -14.35 25.08 -42.88
C LEU A 372 -15.67 25.70 -42.45
N HIS A 373 -15.80 26.12 -41.18
CA HIS A 373 -16.98 26.82 -40.71
C HIS A 373 -17.19 28.18 -41.39
N GLU A 374 -16.12 28.98 -41.54
CA GLU A 374 -16.21 30.28 -42.21
C GLU A 374 -16.46 30.11 -43.72
N LEU A 375 -15.85 29.11 -44.37
CA LEU A 375 -16.13 28.73 -45.77
C LEU A 375 -17.59 28.31 -45.96
N ALA A 376 -18.12 27.44 -45.09
CA ALA A 376 -19.52 27.02 -45.14
C ALA A 376 -20.50 28.19 -44.89
N THR A 377 -20.14 29.11 -43.98
CA THR A 377 -20.91 30.33 -43.74
C THR A 377 -20.92 31.23 -44.99
N ASN A 378 -19.79 31.36 -45.69
CA ASN A 378 -19.73 32.13 -46.93
C ASN A 378 -20.50 31.45 -48.07
N ALA A 379 -20.33 30.14 -48.22
CA ALA A 379 -21.05 29.36 -49.22
C ALA A 379 -22.57 29.46 -49.04
N SER A 380 -23.07 29.45 -47.79
CA SER A 380 -24.51 29.55 -47.50
C SER A 380 -25.10 30.95 -47.69
N LYS A 381 -24.29 32.00 -47.61
CA LYS A 381 -24.74 33.39 -47.81
C LYS A 381 -24.57 33.90 -49.24
N TYR A 382 -23.47 33.54 -49.89
CA TYR A 382 -23.02 34.17 -51.12
C TYR A 382 -22.58 33.18 -52.21
N GLY A 383 -22.23 31.94 -51.84
CA GLY A 383 -21.58 30.98 -52.73
C GLY A 383 -22.43 29.76 -53.06
N GLY A 384 -21.78 28.59 -53.07
CA GLY A 384 -22.30 27.30 -53.54
C GLY A 384 -23.63 26.92 -52.92
N LEU A 385 -23.75 26.99 -51.60
CA LEU A 385 -24.95 26.55 -50.88
C LEU A 385 -26.13 27.51 -51.02
N ALA A 386 -25.88 28.79 -51.28
CA ALA A 386 -26.92 29.79 -51.53
C ALA A 386 -27.62 29.60 -52.89
N GLN A 387 -26.92 29.01 -53.86
CA GLN A 387 -27.39 28.88 -55.25
C GLN A 387 -27.86 27.44 -55.54
N PRO A 388 -28.99 27.22 -56.25
CA PRO A 388 -29.54 25.87 -56.46
C PRO A 388 -28.60 24.89 -57.20
N ALA A 389 -27.76 25.40 -58.10
CA ALA A 389 -26.84 24.59 -58.92
C ALA A 389 -25.43 24.48 -58.30
N GLY A 390 -25.20 25.09 -57.15
CA GLY A 390 -23.87 25.12 -56.55
C GLY A 390 -23.49 23.78 -55.93
N GLU A 391 -22.22 23.41 -56.03
CA GLU A 391 -21.66 22.21 -55.41
C GLU A 391 -20.42 22.58 -54.61
N ILE A 392 -20.19 21.89 -53.51
CA ILE A 392 -18.97 21.99 -52.70
C ILE A 392 -18.17 20.71 -52.88
N THR A 393 -16.90 20.86 -53.23
CA THR A 393 -15.92 19.78 -53.13
C THR A 393 -14.87 20.16 -52.10
N LEU A 394 -14.75 19.36 -51.04
CA LEU A 394 -13.60 19.40 -50.14
C LEU A 394 -12.75 18.17 -50.44
N SER A 395 -11.58 18.40 -51.04
CA SER A 395 -10.62 17.36 -51.35
C SER A 395 -9.35 17.49 -50.53
N TRP A 396 -8.68 16.38 -50.26
CA TRP A 396 -7.35 16.39 -49.70
C TRP A 396 -6.49 15.26 -50.26
N GLU A 397 -5.21 15.53 -50.45
CA GLU A 397 -4.24 14.59 -51.00
C GLU A 397 -2.85 14.76 -50.38
N LEU A 398 -2.01 13.74 -50.54
CA LEU A 398 -0.64 13.71 -50.04
C LEU A 398 0.31 14.05 -51.19
N VAL A 399 1.01 15.18 -51.07
CA VAL A 399 1.92 15.69 -52.11
C VAL A 399 3.35 15.64 -51.60
N ALA A 400 4.24 15.01 -52.35
CA ALA A 400 5.66 14.94 -51.99
C ALA A 400 6.39 16.24 -52.37
N GLU A 401 7.07 16.87 -51.41
CA GLU A 401 7.91 18.06 -51.63
C GLU A 401 9.32 17.90 -51.02
N GLU A 402 10.22 18.83 -51.34
CA GLU A 402 11.55 18.94 -50.73
C GLU A 402 11.44 19.34 -49.24
N GLY A 403 11.17 18.38 -48.37
CA GLY A 403 11.01 18.60 -46.93
C GLY A 403 10.08 17.59 -46.24
N GLY A 404 9.29 16.83 -47.00
CA GLY A 404 8.37 15.83 -46.49
C GLY A 404 7.17 15.63 -47.41
N THR A 405 6.22 14.82 -46.96
CA THR A 405 4.91 14.72 -47.61
C THR A 405 4.00 15.77 -46.97
N LEU A 406 3.40 16.64 -47.77
CA LEU A 406 2.42 17.63 -47.31
C LEU A 406 1.01 17.08 -47.52
N LEU A 407 0.12 17.38 -46.58
CA LEU A 407 -1.30 17.20 -46.76
C LEU A 407 -1.89 18.45 -47.40
N GLN A 408 -2.22 18.39 -48.67
CA GLN A 408 -2.85 19.48 -49.40
C GLN A 408 -4.37 19.37 -49.28
N VAL A 409 -5.00 20.32 -48.61
CA VAL A 409 -6.45 20.43 -48.46
C VAL A 409 -6.97 21.51 -49.41
N GLU A 410 -7.98 21.20 -50.20
CA GLU A 410 -8.64 22.12 -51.11
C GLU A 410 -10.15 22.12 -50.90
N TRP A 411 -10.70 23.31 -50.68
CA TRP A 411 -12.12 23.60 -50.80
C TRP A 411 -12.38 24.24 -52.16
N ALA A 412 -13.38 23.75 -52.89
CA ALA A 412 -13.83 24.32 -54.15
C ALA A 412 -15.36 24.43 -54.20
N GLU A 413 -15.85 25.57 -54.65
CA GLU A 413 -17.27 25.80 -54.96
C GLU A 413 -17.41 25.99 -56.46
N THR A 414 -18.32 25.24 -57.07
CA THR A 414 -18.58 25.24 -58.53
C THR A 414 -20.08 25.35 -58.81
N GLY A 415 -20.46 25.67 -60.04
CA GLY A 415 -21.88 25.82 -60.41
C GLY A 415 -22.51 27.09 -59.83
N ILE A 416 -21.68 28.11 -59.60
CA ILE A 416 -22.06 29.38 -58.99
C ILE A 416 -21.84 30.55 -59.94
N GLU A 417 -22.72 31.53 -59.89
CA GLU A 417 -22.40 32.89 -60.29
C GLU A 417 -21.52 33.50 -59.21
N ILE A 418 -20.36 34.04 -59.60
CA ILE A 418 -19.38 34.57 -58.65
C ILE A 418 -19.99 35.79 -57.94
N PRO A 419 -20.09 35.77 -56.60
CA PRO A 419 -20.56 36.94 -55.86
C PRO A 419 -19.56 38.09 -56.02
N GLU A 420 -20.05 39.34 -56.00
CA GLU A 420 -19.17 40.50 -55.97
C GLU A 420 -18.18 40.36 -54.79
N PRO A 421 -16.89 40.70 -54.96
CA PRO A 421 -15.90 40.57 -53.90
C PRO A 421 -16.40 41.30 -52.65
N PRO A 422 -16.35 40.67 -51.46
CA PRO A 422 -16.86 41.29 -50.26
C PRO A 422 -16.14 42.64 -50.04
N THR A 423 -16.91 43.72 -49.92
CA THR A 423 -16.40 45.08 -49.73
C THR A 423 -15.81 45.33 -48.34
N SER A 424 -15.89 44.34 -47.43
CA SER A 424 -15.27 44.39 -46.11
C SER A 424 -14.35 43.19 -45.87
N HIS A 425 -13.08 43.46 -45.55
CA HIS A 425 -12.13 42.45 -45.07
C HIS A 425 -12.53 42.03 -43.64
N GLY A 426 -12.94 40.78 -43.44
CA GLY A 426 -13.72 40.31 -42.29
C GLY A 426 -13.00 39.34 -41.33
N PHE A 427 -13.75 38.92 -40.29
CA PHE A 427 -13.67 37.60 -39.61
C PHE A 427 -12.95 36.49 -40.38
N GLY A 428 -13.78 35.89 -41.23
CA GLY A 428 -13.44 34.76 -42.07
C GLY A 428 -12.27 35.06 -43.00
N THR A 429 -12.08 36.29 -43.47
CA THR A 429 -10.88 36.60 -44.26
C THR A 429 -9.60 36.38 -43.44
N ASP A 430 -9.52 36.87 -42.20
CA ASP A 430 -8.34 36.67 -41.36
C ASP A 430 -8.18 35.19 -40.93
N VAL A 431 -9.27 34.44 -40.72
CA VAL A 431 -9.19 32.99 -40.50
C VAL A 431 -8.63 32.27 -41.72
N LEU A 432 -9.17 32.59 -42.90
CA LEU A 432 -8.83 31.94 -44.17
C LEU A 432 -7.49 32.40 -44.75
N THR A 433 -6.89 33.47 -44.22
CA THR A 433 -5.62 34.03 -44.74
C THR A 433 -4.49 34.09 -43.73
N LYS A 434 -4.75 34.20 -42.42
CA LYS A 434 -3.72 34.48 -41.40
C LYS A 434 -3.66 33.49 -40.25
N LEU A 435 -4.79 32.89 -39.86
CA LEU A 435 -4.82 31.98 -38.71
C LEU A 435 -3.94 30.75 -38.94
N ALA A 436 -4.04 30.16 -40.14
CA ALA A 436 -3.20 29.03 -40.54
C ALA A 436 -1.71 29.39 -40.57
N ALA A 437 -1.34 30.58 -41.07
CA ALA A 437 0.04 31.04 -41.08
C ALA A 437 0.61 31.21 -39.66
N SER A 438 -0.20 31.68 -38.73
CA SER A 438 0.23 31.89 -37.35
C SER A 438 0.33 30.60 -36.52
N MET A 439 -0.49 29.59 -36.79
CA MET A 439 -0.58 28.38 -35.95
C MET A 439 0.09 27.16 -36.58
N LEU A 440 0.10 27.07 -37.91
CA LEU A 440 0.68 25.95 -38.67
C LEU A 440 1.91 26.36 -39.49
N GLY A 441 2.25 27.64 -39.55
CA GLY A 441 3.30 28.14 -40.44
C GLY A 441 2.96 28.02 -41.93
N ALA A 442 1.70 27.75 -42.26
CA ALA A 442 1.24 27.48 -43.62
C ALA A 442 0.47 28.67 -44.20
N GLU A 443 0.81 29.07 -45.43
CA GLU A 443 0.14 30.17 -46.13
C GLU A 443 -1.04 29.64 -46.96
N PRO A 444 -2.29 29.92 -46.58
CA PRO A 444 -3.45 29.52 -47.36
C PRO A 444 -3.61 30.38 -48.62
N VAL A 445 -4.03 29.75 -49.72
CA VAL A 445 -4.29 30.43 -50.99
C VAL A 445 -5.79 30.48 -51.23
N TYR A 446 -6.34 31.69 -51.33
CA TYR A 446 -7.75 31.92 -51.67
C TYR A 446 -7.85 32.54 -53.06
N ALA A 447 -8.65 31.95 -53.95
CA ALA A 447 -8.81 32.41 -55.33
C ALA A 447 -10.28 32.48 -55.76
N LEU A 448 -10.59 33.53 -56.52
CA LEU A 448 -11.88 33.73 -57.19
C LEU A 448 -11.64 33.59 -58.70
N GLY A 449 -12.16 32.51 -59.29
CA GLY A 449 -12.18 32.28 -60.73
C GLY A 449 -13.43 32.89 -61.39
N ALA A 450 -13.67 32.57 -62.66
CA ALA A 450 -14.84 33.05 -63.40
C ALA A 450 -16.15 32.35 -62.98
N ASP A 451 -16.05 31.11 -62.49
CA ASP A 451 -17.16 30.22 -62.13
C ASP A 451 -16.82 29.30 -60.93
N ARG A 452 -15.69 29.57 -60.26
CA ARG A 452 -15.17 28.78 -59.15
C ARG A 452 -14.63 29.66 -58.02
N VAL A 453 -14.93 29.30 -56.78
CA VAL A 453 -14.24 29.80 -55.58
C VAL A 453 -13.36 28.67 -55.06
N SER A 454 -12.09 28.94 -54.73
CA SER A 454 -11.21 27.92 -54.14
C SER A 454 -10.40 28.44 -52.97
N TRP A 455 -10.20 27.58 -51.98
CA TRP A 455 -9.30 27.79 -50.84
C TRP A 455 -8.40 26.57 -50.68
N GLN A 456 -7.10 26.79 -50.56
CA GLN A 456 -6.10 25.74 -50.46
C GLN A 456 -5.20 25.97 -49.24
N LEU A 457 -4.84 24.88 -48.55
CA LEU A 457 -3.91 24.89 -47.43
C LEU A 457 -3.02 23.64 -47.49
N ALA A 458 -1.70 23.85 -47.41
CA ALA A 458 -0.72 22.78 -47.28
C ALA A 458 -0.33 22.60 -45.81
N ILE A 459 -0.47 21.39 -45.29
CA ILE A 459 -0.20 21.05 -43.88
C ILE A 459 1.04 20.16 -43.80
N ALA A 460 1.97 20.55 -42.95
CA ALA A 460 3.24 19.85 -42.74
C ALA A 460 3.04 18.51 -42.00
N PRO A 461 3.93 17.51 -42.20
CA PRO A 461 3.76 16.14 -41.69
C PRO A 461 3.72 16.03 -40.17
N GLU A 462 4.22 17.01 -39.42
CA GLU A 462 4.12 17.03 -37.95
C GLU A 462 2.70 17.27 -37.43
N PHE A 463 1.79 17.77 -38.25
CA PHE A 463 0.41 18.09 -37.86
C PHE A 463 -0.63 17.06 -38.32
N TYR A 464 -0.22 15.94 -38.93
CA TYR A 464 -1.15 14.89 -39.34
C TYR A 464 -0.53 13.49 -39.25
N THR A 465 -1.40 12.48 -39.18
CA THR A 465 -1.05 11.06 -39.20
C THR A 465 -1.89 10.33 -40.24
N LEU A 466 -1.30 9.32 -40.88
CA LEU A 466 -2.02 8.40 -41.77
C LEU A 466 -2.60 7.27 -40.92
N ASP A 467 -3.90 7.00 -41.10
CA ASP A 467 -4.62 5.96 -40.36
C ASP A 467 -4.35 4.55 -40.92
#